data_AF-A0A959ATK6-F1
#
_entry.id   AF-A0A959ATK6-F1
#
_cell.length_a   1.000
_cell.length_b   1.000
_cell.length_c   1.000
_cell.angle_alpha   90.00
_cell.angle_beta   90.00
_cell.angle_gamma   90.00
#
_symmetry.space_group_name_H-M   'P 1'
#
loop_
_entity.id
_entity.type
_entity.pdbx_description
1 polymer ?
#
loop_
_entity_poly.entity_id
_entity_poly.type
_entity_poly.pdbx_seq_one_letter_code
_entity_poly.pdbx_strand_id
1 'polypeptide(L)'
;MNNHLSFKAALLPVAGMLMISAPAFPQQPVANSLLGTVDIPAYIEDAPELAPSLAETAQRAFGDNLLQPSHQAIDHFYQPAEERIREVQQRYEDFYQEKMKGAGPDMGAMYGEIERNPIVKNMGGVQAIRNMNQEEAEKAANQAAEQFLESPFSASGVNSPGMTALYQKMMSDPAYAKRFEKMNEQERMAELQKYMANDPTVSNTPERTQKMRQEMQRRDKAADAMLINEKITELTHQIYTAAEEYGKALQAIERQPGNHMDIIADFNRKYDALPEIIAGEAGRVKDPGLEKKLRIETATLHRELAAAELEQQIILLGELKTQYKKIAADYMQFITSNGHRVNGDPAGLYDGTNTELNLANFESSLLGLALEAIKQSRGLTASLAAWEKNYQEVMHQYRIAD
;
A
#
# COMPACT_ATOMS: atom_id res chain seq x y z
N MET A 1 10.13 45.05 5.41
CA MET A 1 10.88 45.34 6.64
C MET A 1 10.43 44.38 7.71
N ASN A 2 11.38 43.60 8.22
CA ASN A 2 11.44 42.87 9.48
C ASN A 2 10.21 42.07 9.94
N ASN A 3 10.36 40.74 9.92
CA ASN A 3 10.21 39.96 11.15
C ASN A 3 11.17 38.76 11.13
N HIS A 4 12.25 38.91 11.90
CA HIS A 4 13.09 37.82 12.38
C HIS A 4 12.31 37.06 13.45
N LEU A 5 12.24 35.73 13.36
CA LEU A 5 12.24 34.83 14.51
C LEU A 5 12.80 33.49 14.06
N SER A 6 14.10 33.35 14.27
CA SER A 6 14.88 32.12 14.14
C SER A 6 14.66 31.29 15.40
N PHE A 7 14.17 30.05 15.25
CA PHE A 7 14.30 29.02 16.29
C PHE A 7 15.18 27.89 15.75
N LYS A 8 16.48 28.00 16.04
CA LYS A 8 17.40 26.86 16.10
C LYS A 8 17.13 26.15 17.42
N ALA A 9 16.80 24.87 17.38
CA ALA A 9 16.96 23.97 18.51
C ALA A 9 17.65 22.70 18.01
N ALA A 10 18.95 22.64 18.30
CA ALA A 10 19.71 21.41 18.28
C ALA A 10 19.31 20.55 19.48
N LEU A 11 19.09 19.25 19.28
CA LEU A 11 19.15 18.23 20.33
C LEU A 11 19.65 16.93 19.71
N LEU A 12 20.86 16.55 20.12
CA LEU A 12 21.48 15.23 19.91
C LEU A 12 20.77 14.16 20.76
N PRO A 13 21.01 12.86 20.48
CA PRO A 13 20.09 11.77 20.80
C PRO A 13 20.31 11.20 22.20
N VAL A 14 19.21 10.88 22.89
CA VAL A 14 19.21 9.97 24.04
C VAL A 14 18.29 8.81 23.69
N ALA A 15 18.80 7.85 22.93
CA ALA A 15 18.17 6.55 22.72
C ALA A 15 18.78 5.55 23.71
N GLY A 16 18.31 5.63 24.95
CA GLY A 16 18.48 4.58 25.95
C GLY A 16 17.11 4.03 26.28
N MET A 17 16.62 3.07 25.51
CA MET A 17 15.40 2.33 25.85
C MET A 17 15.70 0.84 25.88
N LEU A 18 15.53 0.30 27.09
CA LEU A 18 15.61 -1.09 27.48
C LEU A 18 14.91 -2.02 26.48
N MET A 19 15.68 -2.95 25.93
CA MET A 19 15.20 -4.18 25.33
C MET A 19 14.54 -5.03 26.42
N ILE A 20 13.22 -4.97 26.52
CA ILE A 20 12.44 -6.00 27.21
C ILE A 20 12.28 -7.15 26.21
N SER A 21 13.15 -8.14 26.33
CA SER A 21 13.06 -9.41 25.60
C SER A 21 11.73 -10.10 25.95
N ALA A 22 10.78 -10.07 25.02
CA ALA A 22 9.63 -10.96 25.08
C ALA A 22 10.13 -12.42 24.97
N PRO A 23 9.54 -13.37 25.71
CA PRO A 23 9.93 -14.77 25.59
C PRO A 23 9.67 -15.25 24.16
N ALA A 24 10.73 -15.76 23.52
CA ALA A 24 10.66 -16.43 22.23
C ALA A 24 9.76 -17.66 22.35
N PHE A 25 8.52 -17.55 21.88
CA PHE A 25 7.75 -18.73 21.54
C PHE A 25 8.44 -19.42 20.36
N PRO A 26 8.61 -20.75 20.37
CA PRO A 26 9.15 -21.45 19.23
C PRO A 26 8.26 -21.17 18.01
N GLN A 27 8.81 -20.39 17.07
CA GLN A 27 8.22 -20.12 15.78
C GLN A 27 8.08 -21.45 15.06
N GLN A 28 6.84 -21.92 14.87
CA GLN A 28 6.61 -22.84 13.77
C GLN A 28 6.59 -21.97 12.51
N PRO A 29 7.58 -22.07 11.60
CA PRO A 29 7.42 -21.51 10.27
C PRO A 29 6.12 -22.09 9.69
N VAL A 30 5.32 -21.25 9.03
CA VAL A 30 4.19 -21.72 8.23
C VAL A 30 4.78 -22.59 7.14
N ALA A 31 4.88 -23.90 7.37
CA ALA A 31 5.52 -24.82 6.46
C ALA A 31 4.78 -24.73 5.11
N ASN A 32 5.47 -24.32 4.05
CA ASN A 32 4.94 -24.01 2.71
C ASN A 32 4.16 -22.67 2.57
N SER A 33 4.75 -21.55 2.96
CA SER A 33 4.27 -20.20 2.61
C SER A 33 5.42 -19.28 2.18
N LEU A 34 5.15 -18.28 1.33
CA LEU A 34 6.08 -17.19 1.02
C LEU A 34 5.86 -15.95 1.89
N LEU A 35 4.77 -15.89 2.67
CA LEU A 35 4.43 -14.69 3.45
C LEU A 35 5.58 -14.22 4.35
N GLY A 36 5.87 -12.92 4.29
CA GLY A 36 6.88 -12.29 5.12
C GLY A 36 8.31 -12.75 4.82
N THR A 37 8.57 -13.42 3.70
CA THR A 37 9.92 -13.83 3.30
C THR A 37 10.63 -12.78 2.45
N VAL A 38 9.88 -11.81 1.91
CA VAL A 38 10.39 -10.75 1.06
C VAL A 38 10.63 -9.49 1.88
N ASP A 39 11.81 -8.90 1.73
CA ASP A 39 12.15 -7.60 2.31
C ASP A 39 11.55 -6.46 1.47
N ILE A 40 10.24 -6.27 1.58
CA ILE A 40 9.49 -5.25 0.84
C ILE A 40 10.03 -3.83 1.09
N PRO A 41 10.37 -3.43 2.34
CA PRO A 41 11.01 -2.14 2.58
C PRO A 41 12.29 -1.90 1.76
N ALA A 42 13.09 -2.95 1.51
CA ALA A 42 14.28 -2.83 0.66
C ALA A 42 13.92 -2.58 -0.81
N TYR A 43 12.90 -3.23 -1.36
CA TYR A 43 12.45 -2.96 -2.74
C TYR A 43 11.90 -1.53 -2.91
N ILE A 44 11.22 -1.00 -1.90
CA ILE A 44 10.77 0.40 -1.91
C ILE A 44 11.98 1.34 -1.85
N GLU A 45 13.00 1.01 -1.05
CA GLU A 45 14.24 1.81 -0.99
C GLU A 45 14.97 1.83 -2.34
N ASP A 46 15.08 0.68 -3.00
CA ASP A 46 15.74 0.48 -4.29
C ASP A 46 15.09 1.23 -5.46
N ALA A 47 13.87 1.74 -5.29
CA ALA A 47 13.22 2.59 -6.29
C ALA A 47 14.11 3.81 -6.58
N PRO A 48 14.57 4.04 -7.84
CA PRO A 48 15.54 5.08 -8.13
C PRO A 48 15.04 6.46 -7.74
N GLU A 49 15.89 7.22 -7.07
CA GLU A 49 15.59 8.58 -6.63
C GLU A 49 15.64 9.57 -7.80
N LEU A 50 15.00 10.72 -7.62
CA LEU A 50 15.19 11.86 -8.52
C LEU A 50 16.65 12.33 -8.46
N ALA A 51 17.15 12.83 -9.59
CA ALA A 51 18.52 13.34 -9.62
C ALA A 51 18.63 14.64 -8.81
N PRO A 52 19.78 14.93 -8.19
CA PRO A 52 19.99 16.13 -7.39
C PRO A 52 20.03 17.43 -8.22
N SER A 53 20.02 17.35 -9.56
CA SER A 53 20.07 18.52 -10.43
C SER A 53 19.37 18.28 -11.76
N LEU A 54 18.89 19.36 -12.38
CA LEU A 54 18.25 19.31 -13.70
C LEU A 54 19.16 18.74 -14.80
N ALA A 55 20.46 19.02 -14.74
CA ALA A 55 21.41 18.51 -15.73
C ALA A 55 21.49 16.98 -15.68
N GLU A 56 21.56 16.41 -14.47
CA GLU A 56 21.57 14.96 -14.30
C GLU A 56 20.20 14.35 -14.60
N THR A 57 19.09 15.02 -14.23
CA THR A 57 17.73 14.62 -14.62
C THR A 57 17.61 14.51 -16.14
N ALA A 58 18.13 15.50 -16.88
CA ALA A 58 18.14 15.49 -18.34
C ALA A 58 19.03 14.39 -18.92
N GLN A 59 20.19 14.13 -18.33
CA GLN A 59 21.06 13.03 -18.73
C GLN A 59 20.38 11.66 -18.54
N ARG A 60 19.69 11.45 -17.41
CA ARG A 60 18.92 10.23 -17.16
C ARG A 60 17.76 10.08 -18.15
N ALA A 61 17.10 11.18 -18.52
CA ALA A 61 15.96 11.15 -19.43
C ALA A 61 16.35 10.96 -20.91
N PHE A 62 17.44 11.62 -21.36
CA PHE A 62 17.77 11.77 -22.78
C PHE A 62 19.19 11.31 -23.15
N GLY A 63 20.00 10.88 -22.19
CA GLY A 63 21.41 10.51 -22.39
C GLY A 63 22.36 11.72 -22.42
N ASP A 64 23.63 11.46 -22.73
CA ASP A 64 24.72 12.45 -22.61
C ASP A 64 24.59 13.64 -23.58
N ASN A 65 23.87 13.47 -24.69
CA ASN A 65 23.67 14.52 -25.70
C ASN A 65 22.20 14.93 -25.80
N LEU A 66 21.86 16.03 -25.13
CA LEU A 66 20.48 16.54 -25.11
C LEU A 66 19.98 17.04 -26.48
N LEU A 67 20.89 17.38 -27.40
CA LEU A 67 20.56 17.79 -28.78
C LEU A 67 20.34 16.58 -29.70
N GLN A 68 20.79 15.39 -29.30
CA GLN A 68 20.55 14.12 -29.98
C GLN A 68 20.05 13.09 -28.96
N PRO A 69 18.82 13.28 -28.46
CA PRO A 69 18.32 12.52 -27.32
C PRO A 69 18.20 11.03 -27.65
N SER A 70 18.67 10.19 -26.73
CA SER A 70 18.35 8.77 -26.73
C SER A 70 16.95 8.57 -26.16
N HIS A 71 16.02 8.10 -26.99
CA HIS A 71 14.66 7.79 -26.57
C HIS A 71 14.55 6.63 -25.57
N GLN A 72 15.64 5.87 -25.36
CA GLN A 72 15.69 4.73 -24.45
C GLN A 72 16.43 5.02 -23.13
N ALA A 73 17.03 6.21 -22.98
CA ALA A 73 17.86 6.51 -21.81
C ALA A 73 17.08 6.39 -20.50
N ILE A 74 15.87 6.95 -20.46
CA ILE A 74 15.02 6.88 -19.28
C ILE A 74 14.61 5.44 -18.95
N ASP A 75 14.28 4.64 -19.96
CA ASP A 75 13.88 3.25 -19.76
C ASP A 75 15.05 2.43 -19.23
N HIS A 76 16.24 2.55 -19.84
CA HIS A 76 17.45 1.86 -19.39
C HIS A 76 17.83 2.19 -17.94
N PHE A 77 17.56 3.41 -17.48
CA PHE A 77 17.85 3.81 -16.10
C PHE A 77 16.92 3.12 -15.09
N TYR A 78 15.63 3.03 -15.38
CA TYR A 78 14.62 2.53 -14.45
C TYR A 78 14.35 1.03 -14.58
N GLN A 79 14.51 0.46 -15.77
CA GLN A 79 14.19 -0.94 -16.10
C GLN A 79 14.86 -1.96 -15.16
N PRO A 80 16.15 -1.83 -14.78
CA PRO A 80 16.77 -2.83 -13.90
C PRO A 80 16.10 -2.93 -12.52
N ALA A 81 15.56 -1.83 -11.99
CA ALA A 81 14.83 -1.86 -10.72
C ALA A 81 13.42 -2.44 -10.89
N GLU A 82 12.72 -2.08 -11.98
CA GLU A 82 11.40 -2.62 -12.30
C GLU A 82 11.43 -4.14 -12.51
N GLU A 83 12.43 -4.64 -13.25
CA GLU A 83 12.59 -6.07 -13.53
C GLU A 83 12.79 -6.86 -12.24
N ARG A 84 13.66 -6.41 -11.33
CA ARG A 84 13.87 -7.08 -10.03
C ARG A 84 12.58 -7.19 -9.22
N ILE A 85 11.75 -6.14 -9.19
CA ILE A 85 10.48 -6.17 -8.45
C ILE A 85 9.48 -7.10 -9.14
N ARG A 86 9.39 -7.05 -10.48
CA ARG A 86 8.49 -7.91 -11.26
C ARG A 86 8.86 -9.38 -11.16
N GLU A 87 10.14 -9.73 -11.12
CA GLU A 87 10.60 -11.10 -10.90
C GLU A 87 10.11 -11.65 -9.56
N VAL A 88 10.12 -10.83 -8.50
CA VAL A 88 9.62 -11.23 -7.18
C VAL A 88 8.10 -11.36 -7.17
N GLN A 89 7.38 -10.43 -7.81
CA GLN A 89 5.92 -10.54 -7.98
C GLN A 89 5.55 -11.81 -8.75
N GLN A 90 6.24 -12.11 -9.86
CA GLN A 90 6.02 -13.32 -10.65
C GLN A 90 6.26 -14.56 -9.79
N ARG A 91 7.32 -14.58 -8.97
CA ARG A 91 7.59 -15.69 -8.05
C ARG A 91 6.47 -15.88 -7.03
N TYR A 92 5.86 -14.79 -6.53
CA TYR A 92 4.67 -14.87 -5.66
C TYR A 92 3.49 -15.48 -6.41
N GLU A 93 3.18 -14.94 -7.60
CA GLU A 93 2.08 -15.42 -8.43
C GLU A 93 2.23 -16.90 -8.75
N ASP A 94 3.41 -17.33 -9.21
CA ASP A 94 3.69 -18.73 -9.56
C ASP A 94 3.52 -19.67 -8.35
N PHE A 95 4.04 -19.27 -7.19
CA PHE A 95 3.93 -20.07 -5.96
C PHE A 95 2.47 -20.27 -5.54
N TYR A 96 1.68 -19.19 -5.48
CA TYR A 96 0.29 -19.28 -5.04
C TYR A 96 -0.61 -19.90 -6.11
N GLN A 97 -0.35 -19.70 -7.40
CA GLN A 97 -1.06 -20.41 -8.46
C GLN A 97 -0.83 -21.93 -8.37
N GLU A 98 0.40 -22.38 -8.15
CA GLU A 98 0.70 -23.80 -8.01
C GLU A 98 0.06 -24.41 -6.76
N LYS A 99 0.12 -23.69 -5.64
CA LYS A 99 -0.56 -24.08 -4.39
C LYS A 99 -2.07 -24.24 -4.59
N MET A 100 -2.68 -23.41 -5.43
CA MET A 100 -4.12 -23.43 -5.72
C MET A 100 -4.53 -24.56 -6.69
N LYS A 101 -3.68 -24.94 -7.64
CA LYS A 101 -3.97 -26.07 -8.55
C LYS A 101 -4.13 -27.40 -7.81
N GLY A 102 -3.43 -27.57 -6.69
CA GLY A 102 -3.54 -28.76 -5.83
C GLY A 102 -4.84 -28.87 -5.04
N ALA A 103 -5.68 -27.83 -5.01
CA ALA A 103 -6.85 -27.75 -4.13
C ALA A 103 -8.14 -28.40 -4.68
N GLY A 104 -8.27 -28.59 -6.00
CA GLY A 104 -9.39 -29.32 -6.64
C GLY A 104 -10.79 -28.66 -6.55
N PRO A 105 -11.63 -28.67 -7.61
CA PRO A 105 -12.94 -28.03 -7.59
C PRO A 105 -14.07 -29.03 -7.28
N ASP A 106 -14.39 -29.26 -6.00
CA ASP A 106 -15.70 -29.86 -5.65
C ASP A 106 -16.70 -28.76 -5.24
N MET A 107 -17.34 -28.19 -6.26
CA MET A 107 -18.33 -27.11 -6.13
C MET A 107 -19.59 -27.54 -5.34
N GLY A 108 -19.86 -28.83 -5.15
CA GLY A 108 -21.03 -29.34 -4.43
C GLY A 108 -20.83 -29.37 -2.90
N ALA A 109 -19.65 -29.82 -2.45
CA ALA A 109 -19.23 -29.71 -1.05
C ALA A 109 -19.02 -28.25 -0.62
N MET A 110 -18.57 -27.41 -1.57
CA MET A 110 -18.31 -25.98 -1.43
C MET A 110 -19.51 -25.17 -0.90
N TYR A 111 -20.68 -25.20 -1.56
CA TYR A 111 -21.84 -24.41 -1.10
C TYR A 111 -22.31 -24.80 0.31
N GLY A 112 -22.21 -26.09 0.64
CA GLY A 112 -22.56 -26.60 1.96
C GLY A 112 -21.59 -26.21 3.07
N GLU A 113 -20.34 -25.86 2.75
CA GLU A 113 -19.36 -25.35 3.72
C GLU A 113 -19.43 -23.83 3.88
N ILE A 114 -19.65 -23.07 2.80
CA ILE A 114 -19.83 -21.61 2.86
C ILE A 114 -21.07 -21.24 3.68
N GLU A 115 -22.19 -21.96 3.50
CA GLU A 115 -23.42 -21.73 4.29
C GLU A 115 -23.25 -22.03 5.79
N ARG A 116 -22.21 -22.78 6.16
CA ARG A 116 -21.89 -23.11 7.56
C ARG A 116 -20.96 -22.07 8.20
N ASN A 117 -20.45 -21.11 7.43
CA ASN A 117 -19.66 -20.03 7.97
C ASN A 117 -20.54 -19.06 8.79
N PRO A 118 -20.16 -18.69 10.03
CA PRO A 118 -20.97 -17.83 10.88
C PRO A 118 -21.18 -16.43 10.30
N ILE A 119 -20.16 -15.86 9.62
CA ILE A 119 -20.24 -14.53 9.01
C ILE A 119 -21.13 -14.59 7.77
N VAL A 120 -20.94 -15.58 6.88
CA VAL A 120 -21.82 -15.76 5.70
C VAL A 120 -23.26 -16.05 6.11
N LYS A 121 -23.47 -16.82 7.17
CA LYS A 121 -24.79 -17.06 7.74
C LYS A 121 -25.42 -15.79 8.29
N ASN A 122 -24.65 -14.96 9.00
CA ASN A 122 -25.10 -13.65 9.49
C ASN A 122 -25.36 -12.65 8.35
N MET A 123 -24.71 -12.80 7.20
CA MET A 123 -24.97 -12.06 5.96
C MET A 123 -26.18 -12.61 5.17
N GLY A 124 -26.91 -13.60 5.68
CA GLY A 124 -28.10 -14.18 5.03
C GLY A 124 -27.82 -15.36 4.09
N GLY A 125 -26.60 -15.89 4.09
CA GLY A 125 -26.18 -17.05 3.28
C GLY A 125 -25.69 -16.67 1.88
N VAL A 126 -25.12 -17.66 1.18
CA VAL A 126 -24.45 -17.47 -0.12
C VAL A 126 -25.37 -16.88 -1.19
N GLN A 127 -26.65 -17.23 -1.16
CA GLN A 127 -27.63 -16.67 -2.10
C GLN A 127 -27.93 -15.19 -1.83
N ALA A 128 -27.94 -14.75 -0.57
CA ALA A 128 -28.16 -13.34 -0.23
C ALA A 128 -26.96 -12.50 -0.68
N ILE A 129 -25.73 -12.96 -0.40
CA ILE A 129 -24.49 -12.30 -0.81
C ILE A 129 -24.40 -12.15 -2.33
N ARG A 130 -24.80 -13.18 -3.10
CA ARG A 130 -24.80 -13.13 -4.57
C ARG A 130 -25.71 -12.04 -5.17
N ASN A 131 -26.72 -11.62 -4.43
CA ASN A 131 -27.70 -10.64 -4.88
C ASN A 131 -27.43 -9.23 -4.32
N MET A 132 -26.39 -9.05 -3.49
CA MET A 132 -25.98 -7.76 -2.94
C MET A 132 -25.07 -7.02 -3.92
N ASN A 133 -25.16 -5.69 -3.96
CA ASN A 133 -24.11 -4.87 -4.56
C ASN A 133 -22.89 -4.75 -3.63
N GLN A 134 -21.77 -4.21 -4.13
CA GLN A 134 -20.50 -4.18 -3.41
C GLN A 134 -20.59 -3.41 -2.07
N GLU A 135 -21.31 -2.28 -2.05
CA GLU A 135 -21.49 -1.43 -0.87
C GLU A 135 -22.40 -2.09 0.18
N GLU A 136 -23.43 -2.82 -0.27
CA GLU A 136 -24.30 -3.63 0.58
C GLU A 136 -23.57 -4.83 1.18
N ALA A 137 -22.72 -5.49 0.39
CA ALA A 137 -21.93 -6.62 0.85
C ALA A 137 -20.90 -6.20 1.91
N GLU A 138 -20.26 -5.04 1.75
CA GLU A 138 -19.28 -4.49 2.69
C GLU A 138 -19.95 -4.09 4.02
N LYS A 139 -21.11 -3.44 3.95
CA LYS A 139 -21.90 -3.09 5.14
C LYS A 139 -22.44 -4.33 5.86
N ALA A 140 -22.93 -5.31 5.11
CA ALA A 140 -23.41 -6.58 5.67
C ALA A 140 -22.28 -7.39 6.30
N ALA A 141 -21.09 -7.38 5.70
CA ALA A 141 -19.90 -8.02 6.26
C ALA A 141 -19.48 -7.35 7.58
N ASN A 142 -19.45 -6.02 7.63
CA ASN A 142 -19.12 -5.25 8.85
C ASN A 142 -20.15 -5.49 9.97
N GLN A 143 -21.44 -5.49 9.65
CA GLN A 143 -22.49 -5.77 10.64
C GLN A 143 -22.47 -7.24 11.11
N ALA A 144 -22.23 -8.18 10.19
CA ALA A 144 -22.11 -9.60 10.53
C ALA A 144 -20.87 -9.88 11.40
N ALA A 145 -19.79 -9.17 11.15
CA ALA A 145 -18.57 -9.15 11.96
C ALA A 145 -18.83 -8.56 13.36
N GLU A 146 -19.46 -7.40 13.46
CA GLU A 146 -19.85 -6.79 14.76
C GLU A 146 -20.78 -7.70 15.56
N GLN A 147 -21.82 -8.25 14.94
CA GLN A 147 -22.75 -9.19 15.60
C GLN A 147 -22.06 -10.49 16.02
N PHE A 148 -21.09 -10.97 15.24
CA PHE A 148 -20.28 -12.12 15.60
C PHE A 148 -19.38 -11.83 16.82
N LEU A 149 -18.83 -10.61 16.93
CA LEU A 149 -18.08 -10.16 18.10
C LEU A 149 -18.97 -9.98 19.34
N GLU A 150 -20.19 -9.46 19.17
CA GLU A 150 -21.14 -9.24 20.26
C GLU A 150 -21.81 -10.52 20.76
N SER A 151 -22.03 -11.52 19.89
CA SER A 151 -22.70 -12.78 20.25
C SER A 151 -22.26 -13.95 19.36
N PRO A 152 -21.03 -14.47 19.55
CA PRO A 152 -20.46 -15.50 18.69
C PRO A 152 -21.20 -16.85 18.71
N PHE A 153 -22.16 -17.07 19.63
CA PHE A 153 -22.91 -18.33 19.80
C PHE A 153 -24.35 -18.31 19.25
N SER A 154 -24.89 -17.17 18.84
CA SER A 154 -26.29 -17.10 18.38
C SER A 154 -26.54 -17.87 17.08
N ALA A 155 -25.49 -18.11 16.27
CA ALA A 155 -25.61 -18.62 14.92
C ALA A 155 -25.52 -20.17 14.77
N SER A 156 -25.13 -20.96 15.78
CA SER A 156 -24.91 -22.42 15.59
C SER A 156 -25.88 -23.35 16.32
N GLY A 157 -26.93 -22.84 16.98
CA GLY A 157 -27.93 -23.70 17.63
C GLY A 157 -27.43 -24.43 18.88
N VAL A 158 -26.22 -24.14 19.36
CA VAL A 158 -25.73 -24.54 20.69
C VAL A 158 -25.95 -23.38 21.67
N ASN A 159 -27.22 -23.14 22.01
CA ASN A 159 -27.60 -22.24 23.10
C ASN A 159 -27.38 -22.96 24.44
N SER A 160 -26.13 -23.02 24.89
CA SER A 160 -25.77 -23.49 26.22
C SER A 160 -25.52 -22.27 27.12
N PRO A 161 -26.30 -22.07 28.20
CA PRO A 161 -26.07 -21.02 29.20
C PRO A 161 -24.63 -20.99 29.75
N GLY A 162 -23.98 -22.15 29.82
CA GLY A 162 -22.58 -22.29 30.21
C GLY A 162 -21.61 -21.65 29.23
N MET A 163 -21.83 -21.83 27.93
CA MET A 163 -20.99 -21.21 26.88
C MET A 163 -21.15 -19.70 26.84
N THR A 164 -22.35 -19.18 27.06
CA THR A 164 -22.60 -17.74 27.21
C THR A 164 -21.84 -17.17 28.42
N ALA A 165 -21.82 -17.90 29.54
CA ALA A 165 -21.12 -17.47 30.76
C ALA A 165 -19.58 -17.46 30.60
N LEU A 166 -19.01 -18.45 29.90
CA LEU A 166 -17.59 -18.47 29.57
C LEU A 166 -17.19 -17.25 28.72
N TYR A 167 -17.99 -16.90 27.72
CA TYR A 167 -17.70 -15.77 26.84
C TYR A 167 -17.91 -14.41 27.51
N GLN A 168 -18.96 -14.26 28.33
CA GLN A 168 -19.10 -13.08 29.18
C GLN A 168 -17.87 -12.88 30.06
N LYS A 169 -17.28 -13.97 30.56
CA LYS A 169 -16.06 -13.90 31.36
C LYS A 169 -14.83 -13.50 30.52
N MET A 170 -14.69 -14.01 29.30
CA MET A 170 -13.63 -13.57 28.39
C MET A 170 -13.77 -12.09 27.99
N MET A 171 -14.99 -11.61 27.76
CA MET A 171 -15.27 -10.22 27.40
C MET A 171 -15.08 -9.25 28.59
N SER A 172 -15.46 -9.67 29.79
CA SER A 172 -15.39 -8.83 31.00
C SER A 172 -14.06 -8.92 31.75
N ASP A 173 -13.24 -9.94 31.49
CA ASP A 173 -11.93 -10.15 32.12
C ASP A 173 -10.82 -10.35 31.06
N PRO A 174 -10.12 -9.27 30.68
CA PRO A 174 -9.01 -9.31 29.73
C PRO A 174 -7.85 -10.22 30.16
N ALA A 175 -7.65 -10.41 31.47
CA ALA A 175 -6.60 -11.29 31.98
C ALA A 175 -6.99 -12.77 31.83
N TYR A 176 -8.27 -13.08 31.99
CA TYR A 176 -8.84 -14.40 31.70
C TYR A 176 -8.78 -14.71 30.20
N ALA A 177 -9.13 -13.75 29.33
CA ALA A 177 -9.02 -13.91 27.87
C ALA A 177 -7.58 -14.25 27.45
N LYS A 178 -6.58 -13.48 27.90
CA LYS A 178 -5.16 -13.75 27.63
C LYS A 178 -4.69 -15.11 28.16
N ARG A 179 -5.25 -15.58 29.27
CA ARG A 179 -4.96 -16.92 29.80
C ARG A 179 -5.58 -18.01 28.95
N PHE A 180 -6.83 -17.83 28.56
CA PHE A 180 -7.59 -18.77 27.74
C PHE A 180 -6.98 -18.91 26.33
N GLU A 181 -6.53 -17.79 25.74
CA GLU A 181 -5.79 -17.80 24.46
C GLU A 181 -4.49 -18.62 24.56
N LYS A 182 -3.80 -18.56 25.70
CA LYS A 182 -2.54 -19.27 25.95
C LYS A 182 -2.70 -20.74 26.39
N MET A 183 -3.93 -21.19 26.66
CA MET A 183 -4.20 -22.59 27.01
C MET A 183 -4.00 -23.48 25.79
N ASN A 184 -3.45 -24.67 26.01
CA ASN A 184 -3.43 -25.70 24.99
C ASN A 184 -4.85 -26.28 24.75
N GLU A 185 -5.02 -27.05 23.68
CA GLU A 185 -6.34 -27.56 23.29
C GLU A 185 -7.00 -28.43 24.39
N GLN A 186 -6.23 -29.20 25.14
CA GLN A 186 -6.75 -30.01 26.26
C GLN A 186 -7.21 -29.13 27.42
N GLU A 187 -6.44 -28.09 27.76
CA GLU A 187 -6.75 -27.13 28.81
C GLU A 187 -8.00 -26.31 28.46
N ARG A 188 -8.13 -25.83 27.21
CA ARG A 188 -9.35 -25.15 26.76
C ARG A 188 -10.55 -26.08 26.85
N MET A 189 -10.44 -27.32 26.37
CA MET A 189 -11.53 -28.31 26.44
C MET A 189 -11.95 -28.63 27.87
N ALA A 190 -11.01 -28.73 28.80
CA ALA A 190 -11.28 -28.95 30.21
C ALA A 190 -11.95 -27.71 30.84
N GLU A 191 -11.52 -26.51 30.48
CA GLU A 191 -12.14 -25.27 30.94
C GLU A 191 -13.58 -25.15 30.41
N LEU A 192 -13.81 -25.45 29.14
CA LEU A 192 -15.14 -25.51 28.52
C LEU A 192 -16.07 -26.52 29.21
N GLN A 193 -15.55 -27.71 29.53
CA GLN A 193 -16.30 -28.73 30.26
C GLN A 193 -16.79 -28.23 31.62
N LYS A 194 -16.03 -27.37 32.33
CA LYS A 194 -16.48 -26.78 33.60
C LYS A 194 -17.72 -25.91 33.44
N TYR A 195 -17.83 -25.19 32.32
CA TYR A 195 -19.00 -24.34 32.06
C TYR A 195 -20.19 -25.14 31.52
N MET A 196 -19.95 -26.29 30.88
CA MET A 196 -21.03 -27.18 30.40
C MET A 196 -21.58 -28.14 31.47
N ALA A 197 -20.76 -28.55 32.44
CA ALA A 197 -21.17 -29.50 33.48
C ALA A 197 -22.28 -28.97 34.41
N ASN A 198 -22.55 -27.65 34.38
CA ASN A 198 -23.59 -27.00 35.15
C ASN A 198 -24.95 -26.87 34.43
N ASP A 199 -25.09 -27.44 33.22
CA ASP A 199 -26.34 -27.46 32.47
C ASP A 199 -27.02 -28.84 32.58
N PRO A 200 -28.08 -29.01 33.40
CA PRO A 200 -28.68 -30.31 33.69
C PRO A 200 -29.44 -30.93 32.50
N THR A 201 -29.52 -30.24 31.35
CA THR A 201 -30.24 -30.71 30.15
C THR A 201 -29.33 -31.30 29.07
N VAL A 202 -28.02 -31.33 29.29
CA VAL A 202 -27.03 -31.60 28.23
C VAL A 202 -26.26 -32.89 28.52
N SER A 203 -26.62 -34.00 27.87
CA SER A 203 -25.77 -35.20 27.87
C SER A 203 -24.50 -34.94 27.06
N ASN A 204 -23.33 -35.08 27.69
CA ASN A 204 -22.01 -35.06 27.05
C ASN A 204 -21.76 -36.35 26.26
N THR A 205 -22.29 -36.46 25.05
CA THR A 205 -21.92 -37.54 24.12
C THR A 205 -20.62 -37.20 23.36
N PRO A 206 -19.77 -38.19 23.02
CA PRO A 206 -18.55 -37.98 22.23
C PRO A 206 -18.79 -37.24 20.91
N GLU A 207 -19.89 -37.52 20.21
CA GLU A 207 -20.22 -36.82 18.95
C GLU A 207 -20.56 -35.34 19.18
N ARG A 208 -21.18 -34.98 20.31
CA ARG A 208 -21.48 -33.58 20.64
C ARG A 208 -20.22 -32.82 21.03
N THR A 209 -19.32 -33.45 21.79
CA THR A 209 -17.99 -32.88 22.11
C THR A 209 -17.15 -32.66 20.86
N GLN A 210 -17.18 -33.59 19.90
CA GLN A 210 -16.49 -33.45 18.62
C GLN A 210 -17.07 -32.32 17.77
N LYS A 211 -18.40 -32.23 17.63
CA LYS A 211 -19.06 -31.12 16.92
C LYS A 211 -18.74 -29.76 17.54
N MET A 212 -18.73 -29.67 18.86
CA MET A 212 -18.38 -28.43 19.55
C MET A 212 -16.92 -28.03 19.34
N ARG A 213 -15.99 -28.99 19.34
CA ARG A 213 -14.57 -28.72 19.01
C ARG A 213 -14.42 -28.18 17.59
N GLN A 214 -15.14 -28.76 16.62
CA GLN A 214 -15.16 -28.27 15.24
C GLN A 214 -15.77 -26.85 15.13
N GLU A 215 -16.85 -26.57 15.85
CA GLU A 215 -17.44 -25.22 15.88
C GLU A 215 -16.49 -24.17 16.46
N MET A 216 -15.78 -24.50 17.54
CA MET A 216 -14.79 -23.57 18.11
C MET A 216 -13.61 -23.33 17.17
N GLN A 217 -13.05 -24.39 16.57
CA GLN A 217 -11.97 -24.25 15.60
C GLN A 217 -12.39 -23.36 14.41
N ARG A 218 -13.64 -23.48 13.94
CA ARG A 218 -14.18 -22.59 12.89
C ARG A 218 -14.29 -21.14 13.34
N ARG A 219 -14.65 -20.90 14.60
CA ARG A 219 -14.78 -19.54 15.14
C ARG A 219 -13.43 -18.90 15.40
N ASP A 220 -12.46 -19.65 15.91
CA ASP A 220 -11.08 -19.19 16.06
C ASP A 220 -10.54 -18.76 14.68
N LYS A 221 -10.73 -19.60 13.64
CA LYS A 221 -10.38 -19.24 12.25
C LYS A 221 -11.09 -17.98 11.75
N ALA A 222 -12.38 -17.81 12.05
CA ALA A 222 -13.14 -16.62 11.65
C ALA A 222 -12.66 -15.36 12.39
N ALA A 223 -12.39 -15.44 13.68
CA ALA A 223 -11.86 -14.34 14.48
C ALA A 223 -10.46 -13.93 14.01
N ASP A 224 -9.60 -14.90 13.69
CA ASP A 224 -8.27 -14.65 13.11
C ASP A 224 -8.37 -13.99 11.73
N ALA A 225 -9.32 -14.42 10.89
CA ALA A 225 -9.58 -13.78 9.61
C ALA A 225 -10.06 -12.33 9.74
N MET A 226 -10.93 -12.05 10.70
CA MET A 226 -11.36 -10.68 10.99
C MET A 226 -10.20 -9.79 11.44
N LEU A 227 -9.37 -10.25 12.38
CA LEU A 227 -8.18 -9.51 12.84
C LEU A 227 -7.23 -9.20 11.68
N ILE A 228 -6.99 -10.18 10.82
CA ILE A 228 -6.11 -10.01 9.64
C ILE A 228 -6.71 -9.02 8.65
N ASN A 229 -8.01 -9.11 8.35
CA ASN A 229 -8.69 -8.20 7.43
C ASN A 229 -8.77 -6.77 7.98
N GLU A 230 -8.95 -6.60 9.30
CA GLU A 230 -8.88 -5.30 9.96
C GLU A 230 -7.51 -4.66 9.74
N LYS A 231 -6.43 -5.44 9.93
CA LYS A 231 -5.07 -4.94 9.69
C LYS A 231 -4.81 -4.59 8.23
N ILE A 232 -5.24 -5.44 7.29
CA ILE A 232 -5.12 -5.16 5.85
C ILE A 232 -5.86 -3.86 5.51
N THR A 233 -7.08 -3.68 6.02
CA THR A 233 -7.89 -2.46 5.79
C THR A 233 -7.21 -1.22 6.34
N GLU A 234 -6.68 -1.30 7.58
CA GLU A 234 -5.94 -0.21 8.22
C GLU A 234 -4.73 0.23 7.37
N LEU A 235 -3.90 -0.72 6.95
CA LEU A 235 -2.70 -0.44 6.15
C LEU A 235 -3.07 0.06 4.74
N THR A 236 -4.13 -0.49 4.14
CA THR A 236 -4.65 -0.02 2.85
C THR A 236 -5.11 1.43 2.91
N HIS A 237 -5.81 1.83 3.98
CA HIS A 237 -6.18 3.22 4.21
C HIS A 237 -4.95 4.11 4.31
N GLN A 238 -3.90 3.69 5.03
CA GLN A 238 -2.65 4.45 5.14
C GLN A 238 -1.96 4.63 3.78
N ILE A 239 -1.98 3.61 2.91
CA ILE A 239 -1.46 3.70 1.53
C ILE A 239 -2.20 4.80 0.76
N TYR A 240 -3.54 4.78 0.80
CA TYR A 240 -4.36 5.76 0.09
C TYR A 240 -4.15 7.19 0.63
N THR A 241 -4.09 7.37 1.95
CA THR A 241 -3.79 8.67 2.55
C THR A 241 -2.43 9.20 2.11
N ALA A 242 -1.38 8.39 2.17
CA ALA A 242 -0.04 8.80 1.73
C ALA A 242 -0.01 9.20 0.24
N ALA A 243 -0.69 8.42 -0.62
CA ALA A 243 -0.79 8.73 -2.04
C ALA A 243 -1.59 10.02 -2.32
N GLU A 244 -2.69 10.24 -1.58
CA GLU A 244 -3.52 11.44 -1.71
C GLU A 244 -2.77 12.70 -1.26
N GLU A 245 -2.08 12.64 -0.12
CA GLU A 245 -1.27 13.74 0.40
C GLU A 245 -0.16 14.12 -0.58
N TYR A 246 0.55 13.13 -1.10
CA TYR A 246 1.56 13.32 -2.15
C TYR A 246 0.96 13.97 -3.40
N GLY A 247 -0.16 13.45 -3.91
CA GLY A 247 -0.83 13.99 -5.10
C GLY A 247 -1.31 15.43 -4.92
N LYS A 248 -1.83 15.78 -3.74
CA LYS A 248 -2.21 17.15 -3.40
C LYS A 248 -1.00 18.08 -3.36
N ALA A 249 0.12 17.63 -2.80
CA ALA A 249 1.34 18.41 -2.73
C ALA A 249 1.93 18.69 -4.12
N LEU A 250 1.95 17.69 -5.02
CA LEU A 250 2.35 17.89 -6.41
C LEU A 250 1.45 18.90 -7.14
N GLN A 251 0.12 18.77 -7.03
CA GLN A 251 -0.80 19.72 -7.63
C GLN A 251 -0.63 21.14 -7.07
N ALA A 252 -0.26 21.26 -5.79
CA ALA A 252 0.00 22.56 -5.19
C ALA A 252 1.23 23.23 -5.82
N ILE A 253 2.28 22.47 -6.17
CA ILE A 253 3.45 22.97 -6.91
C ILE A 253 3.04 23.47 -8.30
N GLU A 254 2.31 22.66 -9.07
CA GLU A 254 1.89 23.02 -10.43
C GLU A 254 0.98 24.25 -10.49
N ARG A 255 0.22 24.52 -9.42
CA ARG A 255 -0.74 25.63 -9.33
C ARG A 255 -0.17 26.91 -8.68
N GLN A 256 1.12 26.95 -8.34
CA GLN A 256 1.71 28.16 -7.77
C GLN A 256 1.67 29.31 -8.78
N PRO A 257 1.41 30.56 -8.35
CA PRO A 257 1.54 31.72 -9.22
C PRO A 257 2.94 31.81 -9.82
N GLY A 258 3.03 32.12 -11.11
CA GLY A 258 4.30 32.13 -11.84
C GLY A 258 4.73 30.74 -12.33
N ASN A 259 3.80 29.77 -12.40
CA ASN A 259 4.05 28.45 -12.96
C ASN A 259 4.43 28.50 -14.45
N HIS A 260 4.78 27.34 -15.01
CA HIS A 260 5.14 27.22 -16.42
C HIS A 260 4.07 27.77 -17.39
N MET A 261 2.78 27.68 -17.05
CA MET A 261 1.72 28.23 -17.90
C MET A 261 1.68 29.75 -17.86
N ASP A 262 1.91 30.36 -16.69
CA ASP A 262 2.03 31.82 -16.55
C ASP A 262 3.23 32.34 -17.33
N ILE A 263 4.37 31.62 -17.30
CA ILE A 263 5.57 31.96 -18.08
C ILE A 263 5.27 31.92 -19.59
N ILE A 264 4.56 30.89 -20.06
CA ILE A 264 4.14 30.77 -21.47
C ILE A 264 3.18 31.90 -21.86
N ALA A 265 2.21 32.22 -21.01
CA ALA A 265 1.27 33.31 -21.25
C ALA A 265 1.98 34.67 -21.33
N ASP A 266 2.94 34.93 -20.45
CA ASP A 266 3.75 36.14 -20.47
C ASP A 266 4.64 36.22 -21.73
N PHE A 267 5.26 35.09 -22.13
CA PHE A 267 6.00 35.00 -23.39
C PHE A 267 5.14 35.38 -24.58
N ASN A 268 3.96 34.76 -24.73
CA ASN A 268 3.07 35.03 -25.87
C ASN A 268 2.67 36.51 -25.93
N ARG A 269 2.30 37.09 -24.77
CA ARG A 269 1.96 38.51 -24.66
C ARG A 269 3.12 39.43 -25.06
N LYS A 270 4.34 39.14 -24.59
CA LYS A 270 5.56 39.90 -24.92
C LYS A 270 5.95 39.74 -26.39
N TYR A 271 5.81 38.53 -26.93
CA TYR A 271 6.12 38.19 -28.32
C TYR A 271 5.20 38.93 -29.31
N ASP A 272 3.89 38.94 -29.04
CA ASP A 272 2.91 39.63 -29.88
C ASP A 272 3.17 41.15 -29.93
N ALA A 273 3.64 41.72 -28.82
CA ALA A 273 4.01 43.12 -28.69
C ALA A 273 5.36 43.50 -29.34
N LEU A 274 6.14 42.52 -29.82
CA LEU A 274 7.41 42.82 -30.50
C LEU A 274 7.17 43.61 -31.79
N PRO A 275 7.99 44.64 -32.06
CA PRO A 275 7.91 45.40 -33.30
C PRO A 275 8.21 44.52 -34.51
N GLU A 276 7.53 44.80 -35.62
CA GLU A 276 7.79 44.16 -36.90
C GLU A 276 8.79 44.98 -37.72
N ILE A 277 9.75 44.29 -38.33
CA ILE A 277 10.72 44.85 -39.27
C ILE A 277 10.57 44.18 -40.63
N ILE A 278 10.98 44.88 -41.69
CA ILE A 278 10.98 44.33 -43.05
C ILE A 278 12.27 43.52 -43.24
N ALA A 279 12.14 42.21 -43.45
CA ALA A 279 13.26 41.30 -43.70
C ALA A 279 13.25 40.77 -45.14
N GLY A 280 13.62 41.64 -46.09
CA GLY A 280 13.81 41.26 -47.50
C GLY A 280 12.59 40.52 -48.09
N GLU A 281 12.84 39.37 -48.72
CA GLU A 281 11.80 38.53 -49.35
C GLU A 281 10.87 37.81 -48.35
N ALA A 282 11.25 37.73 -47.06
CA ALA A 282 10.43 37.11 -46.01
C ALA A 282 9.28 38.01 -45.52
N GLY A 283 9.20 39.26 -45.99
CA GLY A 283 8.15 40.20 -45.62
C GLY A 283 8.36 40.82 -44.25
N ARG A 284 7.25 41.10 -43.53
CA ARG A 284 7.29 41.64 -42.16
C ARG A 284 7.49 40.50 -41.18
N VAL A 285 8.56 40.57 -40.40
CA VAL A 285 8.88 39.60 -39.35
C VAL A 285 9.04 40.33 -38.03
N LYS A 286 8.88 39.63 -36.90
CA LYS A 286 9.25 40.20 -35.60
C LYS A 286 10.74 40.53 -35.59
N ASP A 287 11.13 41.58 -34.86
CA ASP A 287 12.54 41.93 -34.67
C ASP A 287 13.33 40.70 -34.14
N PRO A 288 14.26 40.12 -34.93
CA PRO A 288 14.93 38.88 -34.57
C PRO A 288 15.83 39.01 -33.34
N GLY A 289 16.37 40.22 -33.10
CA GLY A 289 17.22 40.49 -31.94
C GLY A 289 16.41 40.55 -30.65
N LEU A 290 15.23 41.17 -30.69
CA LEU A 290 14.31 41.18 -29.54
C LEU A 290 13.66 39.82 -29.30
N GLU A 291 13.30 39.10 -30.37
CA GLU A 291 12.81 37.73 -30.27
C GLU A 291 13.85 36.79 -29.63
N LYS A 292 15.11 36.83 -30.09
CA LYS A 292 16.23 36.07 -29.50
C LYS A 292 16.34 36.32 -28.00
N LYS A 293 16.33 37.59 -27.57
CA LYS A 293 16.40 37.96 -26.15
C LYS A 293 15.23 37.40 -25.35
N LEU A 294 14.00 37.55 -25.86
CA LEU A 294 12.80 37.06 -25.19
C LEU A 294 12.82 35.54 -25.03
N ARG A 295 13.23 34.79 -26.07
CA ARG A 295 13.33 33.32 -25.99
C ARG A 295 14.36 32.86 -24.95
N ILE A 296 15.52 33.52 -24.89
CA ILE A 296 16.56 33.24 -23.89
C ILE A 296 16.04 33.53 -22.46
N GLU A 297 15.39 34.68 -22.25
CA GLU A 297 14.79 35.06 -20.97
C GLU A 297 13.76 34.01 -20.52
N THR A 298 12.81 33.67 -21.39
CA THR A 298 11.76 32.68 -21.10
C THR A 298 12.32 31.29 -20.82
N ALA A 299 13.27 30.81 -21.61
CA ALA A 299 13.89 29.51 -21.38
C ALA A 299 14.66 29.46 -20.04
N THR A 300 15.28 30.57 -19.65
CA THR A 300 15.97 30.70 -18.36
C THR A 300 14.96 30.64 -17.21
N LEU A 301 13.83 31.35 -17.31
CA LEU A 301 12.76 31.31 -16.30
C LEU A 301 12.17 29.91 -16.12
N HIS A 302 11.87 29.20 -17.22
CA HIS A 302 11.41 27.80 -17.13
C HIS A 302 12.42 26.90 -16.43
N ARG A 303 13.72 27.05 -16.74
CA ARG A 303 14.78 26.26 -16.11
C ARG A 303 14.91 26.56 -14.61
N GLU A 304 14.87 27.83 -14.22
CA GLU A 304 14.95 28.24 -12.82
C GLU A 304 13.76 27.73 -12.01
N LEU A 305 12.54 27.83 -12.56
CA LEU A 305 11.35 27.26 -11.93
C LEU A 305 11.47 25.73 -11.80
N ALA A 306 11.84 25.03 -12.88
CA ALA A 306 11.99 23.58 -12.85
C ALA A 306 13.04 23.11 -11.83
N ALA A 307 14.10 23.89 -11.59
CA ALA A 307 15.09 23.59 -10.57
C ALA A 307 14.49 23.69 -9.15
N ALA A 308 13.68 24.73 -8.90
CA ALA A 308 12.99 24.90 -7.62
C ALA A 308 11.89 23.84 -7.40
N GLU A 309 11.21 23.42 -8.48
CA GLU A 309 10.24 22.32 -8.43
C GLU A 309 10.93 20.99 -8.15
N LEU A 310 12.09 20.72 -8.77
CA LEU A 310 12.89 19.51 -8.54
C LEU A 310 13.24 19.36 -7.05
N GLU A 311 13.72 20.42 -6.39
CA GLU A 311 14.06 20.38 -4.96
C GLU A 311 12.86 19.96 -4.09
N GLN A 312 11.69 20.54 -4.36
CA GLN A 312 10.46 20.19 -3.65
C GLN A 312 10.01 18.76 -3.95
N GLN A 313 10.08 18.34 -5.21
CA GLN A 313 9.65 17.02 -5.65
C GLN A 313 10.56 15.89 -5.11
N ILE A 314 11.86 16.14 -4.96
CA ILE A 314 12.79 15.21 -4.28
C ILE A 314 12.30 14.94 -2.85
N ILE A 315 11.97 16.00 -2.11
CA ILE A 315 11.49 15.90 -0.72
C ILE A 315 10.18 15.11 -0.67
N LEU A 316 9.19 15.49 -1.49
CA LEU A 316 7.88 14.85 -1.50
C LEU A 316 7.95 13.36 -1.87
N LEU A 317 8.76 13.00 -2.87
CA LEU A 317 8.94 11.60 -3.25
C LEU A 317 9.67 10.81 -2.14
N GLY A 318 10.65 11.42 -1.49
CA GLY A 318 11.33 10.82 -0.33
C GLY A 318 10.39 10.58 0.86
N GLU A 319 9.49 11.53 1.13
CA GLU A 319 8.44 11.38 2.15
C GLU A 319 7.47 10.25 1.80
N LEU A 320 7.00 10.17 0.54
CA LEU A 320 6.15 9.08 0.06
C LEU A 320 6.82 7.70 0.23
N LYS A 321 8.08 7.56 -0.23
CA LYS A 321 8.87 6.33 -0.05
C LYS A 321 8.98 5.96 1.44
N THR A 322 9.21 6.95 2.30
CA THR A 322 9.32 6.74 3.76
C THR A 322 8.01 6.21 4.34
N GLN A 323 6.85 6.77 3.94
CA GLN A 323 5.55 6.28 4.40
C GLN A 323 5.29 4.85 3.90
N TYR A 324 5.55 4.55 2.63
CA TYR A 324 5.41 3.20 2.09
C TYR A 324 6.30 2.18 2.81
N LYS A 325 7.56 2.53 3.09
CA LYS A 325 8.47 1.68 3.88
C LYS A 325 7.94 1.41 5.29
N LYS A 326 7.38 2.43 5.94
CA LYS A 326 6.78 2.28 7.27
C LYS A 326 5.58 1.33 7.23
N ILE A 327 4.66 1.51 6.27
CA ILE A 327 3.50 0.63 6.07
C ILE A 327 3.95 -0.82 5.82
N ALA A 328 4.95 -1.02 4.95
CA ALA A 328 5.52 -2.33 4.69
C ALA A 328 6.17 -2.95 5.94
N ALA A 329 6.91 -2.16 6.72
CA ALA A 329 7.50 -2.62 7.98
C ALA A 329 6.42 -3.01 9.02
N ASP A 330 5.35 -2.23 9.12
CA ASP A 330 4.21 -2.50 10.01
C ASP A 330 3.51 -3.82 9.62
N TYR A 331 3.37 -4.09 8.32
CA TYR A 331 2.91 -5.39 7.82
C TYR A 331 3.85 -6.54 8.21
N MET A 332 5.16 -6.38 7.99
CA MET A 332 6.14 -7.42 8.31
C MET A 332 6.18 -7.74 9.81
N GLN A 333 6.05 -6.72 10.65
CA GLN A 333 5.93 -6.89 12.09
C GLN A 333 4.64 -7.62 12.47
N PHE A 334 3.53 -7.31 11.78
CA PHE A 334 2.26 -7.99 11.98
C PHE A 334 2.34 -9.48 11.61
N ILE A 335 2.91 -9.83 10.45
CA ILE A 335 3.13 -11.23 10.04
C ILE A 335 4.03 -11.95 11.06
N THR A 336 5.11 -11.32 11.50
CA THR A 336 6.01 -11.91 12.51
C THR A 336 5.28 -12.23 13.81
N SER A 337 4.36 -11.35 14.23
CA SER A 337 3.63 -11.50 15.50
C SER A 337 2.42 -12.43 15.40
N ASN A 338 1.78 -12.49 14.23
CA ASN A 338 0.50 -13.16 14.01
C ASN A 338 0.57 -14.32 13.00
N GLY A 339 1.76 -14.72 12.54
CA GLY A 339 1.93 -15.79 11.55
C GLY A 339 1.31 -17.14 11.96
N HIS A 340 1.22 -17.40 13.26
CA HIS A 340 0.55 -18.58 13.83
C HIS A 340 -0.98 -18.59 13.63
N ARG A 341 -1.58 -17.45 13.30
CA ARG A 341 -3.02 -17.27 13.01
C ARG A 341 -3.33 -17.39 11.52
N VAL A 342 -2.31 -17.56 10.68
CA VAL A 342 -2.49 -17.68 9.23
C VAL A 342 -3.07 -19.04 8.90
N ASN A 343 -4.20 -19.04 8.20
CA ASN A 343 -4.87 -20.23 7.73
C ASN A 343 -4.69 -20.35 6.21
N GLY A 344 -3.88 -21.34 5.81
CA GLY A 344 -3.62 -21.70 4.42
C GLY A 344 -4.53 -22.81 3.87
N ASP A 345 -5.51 -23.26 4.64
CA ASP A 345 -6.42 -24.35 4.27
C ASP A 345 -7.25 -23.96 3.03
N PRO A 346 -7.18 -24.73 1.92
CA PRO A 346 -7.98 -24.44 0.74
C PRO A 346 -9.49 -24.47 1.00
N ALA A 347 -9.98 -25.26 1.96
CA ALA A 347 -11.39 -25.23 2.35
C ALA A 347 -11.81 -23.84 2.88
N GLY A 348 -10.86 -23.13 3.49
CA GLY A 348 -11.07 -21.78 4.02
C GLY A 348 -11.25 -20.70 2.95
N LEU A 349 -10.93 -20.98 1.68
CA LEU A 349 -11.08 -20.01 0.58
C LEU A 349 -12.53 -19.60 0.39
N TYR A 350 -13.41 -20.55 0.63
CA TYR A 350 -14.83 -20.43 0.34
C TYR A 350 -15.58 -19.78 1.49
N ASP A 351 -15.18 -20.09 2.73
CA ASP A 351 -15.77 -19.52 3.93
C ASP A 351 -15.10 -18.20 4.35
N GLY A 352 -14.11 -17.71 3.59
CA GLY A 352 -13.39 -16.47 3.88
C GLY A 352 -12.41 -16.57 5.06
N THR A 353 -12.14 -17.78 5.56
CA THR A 353 -11.18 -18.00 6.65
C THR A 353 -9.77 -18.32 6.14
N ASN A 354 -9.56 -18.52 4.84
CA ASN A 354 -8.22 -18.61 4.26
C ASN A 354 -7.59 -17.22 4.22
N THR A 355 -6.78 -16.94 5.23
CA THR A 355 -6.10 -15.65 5.39
C THR A 355 -4.79 -15.59 4.63
N GLU A 356 -4.24 -16.75 4.25
CA GLU A 356 -2.96 -16.80 3.55
C GLU A 356 -3.02 -16.14 2.17
N LEU A 357 -4.06 -16.41 1.37
CA LEU A 357 -4.19 -15.75 0.07
C LEU A 357 -4.47 -14.25 0.19
N ASN A 358 -5.28 -13.84 1.17
CA ASN A 358 -5.56 -12.42 1.38
C ASN A 358 -4.27 -11.66 1.73
N LEU A 359 -3.47 -12.22 2.63
CA LEU A 359 -2.16 -11.68 2.98
C LEU A 359 -1.20 -11.70 1.79
N ALA A 360 -1.21 -12.76 0.97
CA ALA A 360 -0.35 -12.85 -0.21
C ALA A 360 -0.67 -11.78 -1.25
N ASN A 361 -1.97 -11.54 -1.51
CA ASN A 361 -2.43 -10.47 -2.40
C ASN A 361 -2.04 -9.09 -1.86
N PHE A 362 -2.17 -8.90 -0.54
CA PHE A 362 -1.75 -7.66 0.09
C PHE A 362 -0.23 -7.45 0.00
N GLU A 363 0.56 -8.50 0.24
CA GLU A 363 2.03 -8.46 0.14
C GLU A 363 2.50 -8.14 -1.29
N SER A 364 1.86 -8.75 -2.29
CA SER A 364 2.08 -8.39 -3.71
C SER A 364 1.71 -6.94 -4.01
N SER A 365 0.64 -6.42 -3.40
CA SER A 365 0.26 -5.01 -3.52
C SER A 365 1.29 -4.07 -2.88
N LEU A 366 1.91 -4.47 -1.76
CA LEU A 366 3.00 -3.72 -1.15
C LEU A 366 4.24 -3.68 -2.05
N LEU A 367 4.56 -4.77 -2.77
CA LEU A 367 5.58 -4.75 -3.83
C LEU A 367 5.20 -3.78 -4.97
N GLY A 368 3.91 -3.68 -5.27
CA GLY A 368 3.36 -2.69 -6.20
C GLY A 368 3.67 -1.24 -5.82
N LEU A 369 3.84 -0.93 -4.53
CA LEU A 369 4.22 0.42 -4.08
C LEU A 369 5.62 0.82 -4.53
N ALA A 370 6.56 -0.14 -4.63
CA ALA A 370 7.88 0.11 -5.17
C ALA A 370 7.81 0.46 -6.67
N LEU A 371 6.97 -0.25 -7.44
CA LEU A 371 6.72 0.06 -8.85
C LEU A 371 6.04 1.42 -9.02
N GLU A 372 5.10 1.78 -8.15
CA GLU A 372 4.48 3.11 -8.19
C GLU A 372 5.51 4.21 -7.88
N ALA A 373 6.38 4.02 -6.88
CA ALA A 373 7.47 4.97 -6.60
C ALA A 373 8.42 5.14 -7.80
N ILE A 374 8.75 4.04 -8.50
CA ILE A 374 9.53 4.08 -9.75
C ILE A 374 8.80 4.89 -10.82
N LYS A 375 7.51 4.62 -11.03
CA LYS A 375 6.69 5.33 -12.01
C LYS A 375 6.60 6.82 -11.73
N GLN A 376 6.44 7.21 -10.46
CA GLN A 376 6.44 8.62 -10.04
C GLN A 376 7.81 9.26 -10.32
N SER A 377 8.90 8.63 -9.89
CA SER A 377 10.27 9.09 -10.16
C SER A 377 10.54 9.27 -11.66
N ARG A 378 10.12 8.29 -12.48
CA ARG A 378 10.25 8.33 -13.95
C ARG A 378 9.46 9.48 -14.56
N GLY A 379 8.20 9.65 -14.16
CA GLY A 379 7.33 10.71 -14.66
C GLY A 379 7.90 12.10 -14.38
N LEU A 380 8.36 12.32 -13.15
CA LEU A 380 9.00 13.57 -12.72
C LEU A 380 10.35 13.80 -13.40
N THR A 381 11.15 12.75 -13.60
CA THR A 381 12.40 12.85 -14.38
C THR A 381 12.12 13.30 -15.81
N ALA A 382 11.13 12.72 -16.48
CA ALA A 382 10.78 13.10 -17.84
C ALA A 382 10.27 14.55 -17.95
N SER A 383 9.39 14.98 -17.04
CA SER A 383 8.80 16.32 -17.07
C SER A 383 9.85 17.41 -16.80
N LEU A 384 10.69 17.22 -15.78
CA LEU A 384 11.73 18.17 -15.41
C LEU A 384 12.86 18.22 -16.44
N ALA A 385 13.25 17.07 -16.98
CA ALA A 385 14.27 17.01 -18.04
C ALA A 385 13.89 17.81 -19.28
N ALA A 386 12.60 17.86 -19.63
CA ALA A 386 12.12 18.58 -20.81
C ALA A 386 12.46 20.08 -20.73
N TRP A 387 12.44 20.68 -19.53
CA TRP A 387 12.79 22.08 -19.34
C TRP A 387 14.28 22.35 -19.50
N GLU A 388 15.14 21.47 -18.97
CA GLU A 388 16.59 21.57 -19.20
C GLU A 388 16.92 21.39 -20.68
N LYS A 389 16.30 20.42 -21.35
CA LYS A 389 16.47 20.20 -22.79
C LYS A 389 16.09 21.44 -23.59
N ASN A 390 14.90 22.00 -23.35
CA ASN A 390 14.43 23.22 -24.02
C ASN A 390 15.42 24.39 -23.81
N TYR A 391 15.92 24.57 -22.59
CA TYR A 391 16.93 25.59 -22.31
C TYR A 391 18.22 25.38 -23.12
N GLN A 392 18.73 24.15 -23.19
CA GLN A 392 19.93 23.85 -23.95
C GLN A 392 19.73 24.03 -25.46
N GLU A 393 18.57 23.67 -26.00
CA GLU A 393 18.21 23.90 -27.40
C GLU A 393 18.16 25.39 -27.74
N VAL A 394 17.49 26.21 -26.91
CA VAL A 394 17.44 27.67 -27.08
C VAL A 394 18.84 28.28 -26.98
N MET A 395 19.63 27.87 -25.99
CA MET A 395 21.00 28.37 -25.84
C MET A 395 21.88 27.96 -27.02
N HIS A 396 21.77 26.74 -27.53
CA HIS A 396 22.50 26.27 -28.70
C HIS A 396 22.13 27.08 -29.95
N GLN A 397 20.82 27.26 -30.20
CA GLN A 397 20.30 27.99 -31.34
C GLN A 397 20.77 29.46 -31.36
N TYR A 398 20.84 30.10 -30.19
CA TYR A 398 21.04 31.55 -30.12
C TYR A 398 22.41 32.00 -29.58
N ARG A 399 23.22 31.17 -28.90
CA ARG A 399 24.60 31.52 -28.49
C ARG A 399 25.68 31.19 -29.51
N ILE A 400 25.45 30.27 -30.45
CA ILE A 400 26.44 29.92 -31.49
C ILE A 400 26.37 30.89 -32.70
N ALA A 401 25.35 31.73 -32.76
CA ALA A 401 25.11 32.67 -33.85
C ALA A 401 25.74 34.07 -33.65
N ASP A 402 26.53 34.27 -32.59
CA ASP A 402 27.39 35.45 -32.38
C ASP A 402 28.86 35.05 -32.59
#